data_AF-A0A2P8GBD4-F1
#
_entry.id   AF-A0A2P8GBD4-F1
#
_cell.length_a   1.000
_cell.length_b   1.000
_cell.length_c   1.000
_cell.angle_alpha   90.00
_cell.angle_beta   90.00
_cell.angle_gamma   90.00
#
_symmetry.space_group_name_H-M   'P 1'
#
loop_
_entity.id
_entity.type
_entity.pdbx_description
1 polymer ?
#
loop_
_entity_poly.entity_id
_entity_poly.type
_entity_poly.pdbx_seq_one_letter_code
_entity_poly.pdbx_strand_id
1 'polypeptide(L)'
;MEKEEIRFVQARYHQLNLSPEQAEKVLSYENMRDSCSHTHIFSAWEEWDFEYSVFQDLLNEDQMLQYRLRMEEMRKTHIESLVEQDNSNKTWLERTQEKVDYLKATLIPSIVFDQSHMILSIMADRTKIDYLRVNYRAFLHDQRKRILVDHFRHKKTYAPIQLKYRLLEHYTSCIIPDYIAFENWMDEPTRAVAAFVKAKLPQRSSEVYEFYRGKLHESKAFSEQIFAKYYRHIDGWSVWTRDPLPEEEERTNWLMSMLLLDNNAFGFEEIR
;
A
#
# COMPACT_ATOMS: atom_id res chain seq x y z
N MET A 1 -7.60 17.12 -38.07
CA MET A 1 -7.03 16.70 -36.78
C MET A 1 -7.20 17.82 -35.76
N GLU A 2 -6.41 18.90 -35.79
CA GLU A 2 -6.50 20.00 -34.80
C GLU A 2 -7.89 20.67 -34.71
N LYS A 3 -8.57 20.93 -35.84
CA LYS A 3 -9.95 21.47 -35.85
C LYS A 3 -11.01 20.50 -35.29
N GLU A 4 -10.77 19.19 -35.36
CA GLU A 4 -11.70 18.20 -34.79
C GLU A 4 -11.48 18.06 -33.29
N GLU A 5 -10.22 18.09 -32.84
CA GLU A 5 -9.85 18.09 -31.41
C GLU A 5 -10.40 19.32 -30.69
N ILE A 6 -10.30 20.52 -31.29
CA ILE A 6 -10.93 21.73 -30.76
C ILE A 6 -12.45 21.56 -30.61
N ARG A 7 -13.11 20.94 -31.60
CA ARG A 7 -14.56 20.67 -31.52
C ARG A 7 -14.91 19.67 -30.41
N PHE A 8 -14.07 18.66 -30.19
CA PHE A 8 -14.25 17.72 -29.08
C PHE A 8 -14.12 18.42 -27.73
N VAL A 9 -13.15 19.33 -27.57
CA VAL A 9 -13.01 20.15 -26.36
C VAL A 9 -14.25 21.03 -26.17
N GLN A 10 -14.71 21.73 -27.21
CA GLN A 10 -15.94 22.53 -27.14
C GLN A 10 -17.17 21.68 -26.76
N ALA A 11 -17.28 20.45 -27.24
CA ALA A 11 -18.37 19.54 -26.88
C ALA A 11 -18.26 19.07 -25.41
N ARG A 12 -17.06 18.74 -24.94
CA ARG A 12 -16.80 18.31 -23.55
C ARG A 12 -17.10 19.42 -22.53
N TYR A 13 -16.82 20.66 -22.92
CA TYR A 13 -17.07 21.86 -22.12
C TYR A 13 -18.24 22.70 -22.66
N HIS A 14 -19.25 22.06 -23.26
CA HIS A 14 -20.35 22.75 -23.96
C HIS A 14 -21.07 23.80 -23.10
N GLN A 15 -21.19 23.56 -21.79
CA GLN A 15 -21.80 24.50 -20.84
C GLN A 15 -21.04 25.83 -20.71
N LEU A 16 -19.76 25.87 -21.09
CA LEU A 16 -18.94 27.08 -21.06
C LEU A 16 -19.00 27.87 -22.37
N ASN A 17 -19.58 27.30 -23.44
CA ASN A 17 -19.64 27.91 -24.78
C ASN A 17 -18.27 28.51 -25.21
N LEU A 18 -17.21 27.70 -25.15
CA LEU A 18 -15.85 28.15 -25.43
C LEU A 18 -15.72 28.65 -26.88
N SER A 19 -15.09 29.81 -27.06
CA SER A 19 -14.62 30.23 -28.39
C SER A 19 -13.55 29.26 -28.93
N PRO A 20 -13.32 29.20 -30.26
CA PRO A 20 -12.27 28.36 -30.83
C PRO A 20 -10.89 28.62 -30.21
N GLU A 21 -10.55 29.89 -29.96
CA GLU A 21 -9.28 30.30 -29.38
C GLU A 21 -9.16 29.87 -27.90
N GLN A 22 -10.27 29.91 -27.16
CA GLN A 22 -10.31 29.38 -25.79
C GLN A 22 -10.15 27.86 -25.77
N ALA A 23 -10.85 27.17 -26.67
CA ALA A 23 -10.81 25.71 -26.77
C ALA A 23 -9.44 25.18 -27.20
N GLU A 24 -8.71 25.89 -28.06
CA GLU A 24 -7.32 25.56 -28.43
C GLU A 24 -6.38 25.61 -27.21
N LYS A 25 -6.52 26.63 -26.36
CA LYS A 25 -5.75 26.72 -25.11
C LYS A 25 -6.12 25.63 -24.10
N VAL A 26 -7.40 25.28 -23.99
CA VAL A 26 -7.85 24.15 -23.16
C VAL A 26 -7.28 22.83 -23.69
N LEU A 27 -7.23 22.63 -25.01
CA LEU A 27 -6.59 21.46 -25.62
C LEU A 27 -5.11 21.38 -25.25
N SER A 28 -4.40 22.51 -25.23
CA SER A 28 -3.01 22.56 -24.76
C SER A 28 -2.88 22.12 -23.30
N TYR A 29 -3.80 22.55 -22.42
CA TYR A 29 -3.87 22.08 -21.04
C TYR A 29 -4.10 20.56 -20.96
N GLU A 30 -5.07 20.01 -21.70
CA GLU A 30 -5.35 18.58 -21.68
C GLU A 30 -4.14 17.76 -22.12
N ASN A 31 -3.42 18.23 -23.16
CA ASN A 31 -2.18 17.61 -23.62
C ASN A 31 -1.06 17.66 -22.57
N MET A 32 -0.96 18.73 -21.78
CA MET A 32 0.01 18.82 -20.68
C MET A 32 -0.37 17.89 -19.53
N ARG A 33 -1.65 17.86 -19.14
CA ARG A 33 -2.17 16.98 -18.09
C ARG A 33 -1.97 15.51 -18.45
N ASP A 34 -2.30 15.14 -19.70
CA ASP A 34 -2.27 13.77 -20.20
C ASP A 34 -0.88 13.36 -20.70
N SER A 35 0.13 14.22 -20.53
CA SER A 35 1.51 13.89 -20.90
C SER A 35 2.01 12.70 -20.07
N CYS A 36 2.48 11.66 -20.76
CA CYS A 36 2.92 10.43 -20.11
C CYS A 36 4.15 10.67 -19.21
N SER A 37 3.93 10.74 -17.90
CA SER A 37 4.99 10.74 -16.89
C SER A 37 4.85 9.54 -15.98
N HIS A 38 5.90 8.72 -15.90
CA HIS A 38 5.92 7.56 -14.99
C HIS A 38 6.16 7.95 -13.53
N THR A 39 6.53 9.21 -13.27
CA THR A 39 6.99 9.68 -11.94
C THR A 39 6.16 10.82 -11.38
N HIS A 40 5.47 11.58 -12.23
CA HIS A 40 4.70 12.75 -11.82
C HIS A 40 3.27 12.61 -12.35
N ILE A 41 2.41 12.01 -11.53
CA ILE A 41 0.99 11.79 -11.83
C ILE A 41 0.18 12.67 -10.88
N PHE A 42 -0.79 13.41 -11.39
CA PHE A 42 -1.68 14.21 -10.56
C PHE A 42 -2.67 13.34 -9.77
N SER A 43 -3.04 13.81 -8.58
CA SER A 43 -4.28 13.39 -7.92
C SER A 43 -5.45 14.17 -8.51
N ALA A 44 -6.68 13.64 -8.38
CA ALA A 44 -7.88 14.35 -8.83
C ALA A 44 -7.98 15.80 -8.28
N TRP A 45 -7.56 16.02 -7.03
CA TRP A 45 -7.53 17.35 -6.42
C TRP A 45 -6.53 18.28 -7.12
N GLU A 46 -5.32 17.78 -7.38
CA GLU A 46 -4.28 18.57 -8.05
C GLU A 46 -4.64 18.82 -9.52
N GLU A 47 -5.30 17.88 -10.20
CA GLU A 47 -5.84 18.10 -11.55
C GLU A 47 -6.85 19.23 -11.55
N TRP A 48 -7.77 19.26 -10.58
CA TRP A 48 -8.76 20.33 -10.47
C TRP A 48 -8.16 21.68 -10.11
N ASP A 49 -7.14 21.70 -9.25
CA ASP A 49 -6.43 22.93 -8.90
C ASP A 49 -5.64 23.46 -10.10
N PHE A 50 -5.03 22.56 -10.89
CA PHE A 50 -4.35 22.91 -12.13
C PHE A 50 -5.34 23.41 -13.20
N GLU A 51 -6.45 22.70 -13.42
CA GLU A 51 -7.51 23.13 -14.34
C GLU A 51 -8.05 24.50 -13.95
N TYR A 52 -8.33 24.71 -12.66
CA TYR A 52 -8.80 25.99 -12.13
C TYR A 52 -7.82 27.13 -12.45
N SER A 53 -6.51 26.90 -12.25
CA SER A 53 -5.48 27.90 -12.53
C SER A 53 -5.43 28.30 -14.02
N VAL A 54 -5.60 27.34 -14.93
CA VAL A 54 -5.64 27.61 -16.38
C VAL A 54 -6.92 28.34 -16.76
N PHE A 55 -8.05 27.91 -16.20
CA PHE A 55 -9.38 28.41 -16.59
C PHE A 55 -9.60 29.84 -16.09
N GLN A 56 -9.01 30.21 -14.96
CA GLN A 56 -9.05 31.56 -14.41
C GLN A 56 -8.49 32.61 -15.36
N ASP A 57 -7.46 32.28 -16.14
CA ASP A 57 -6.85 33.19 -17.13
C ASP A 57 -7.55 33.16 -18.49
N LEU A 58 -8.38 32.14 -18.73
CA LEU A 58 -8.97 31.85 -20.03
C LEU A 58 -10.43 32.33 -20.15
N LEU A 59 -11.21 32.14 -19.09
CA LEU A 59 -12.65 32.29 -19.10
C LEU A 59 -13.06 33.68 -18.62
N ASN A 60 -14.17 34.19 -19.15
CA ASN A 60 -14.80 35.39 -18.61
C ASN A 60 -15.56 35.08 -17.30
N GLU A 61 -16.07 36.12 -16.62
CA GLU A 61 -16.72 35.98 -15.31
C GLU A 61 -17.93 35.05 -15.32
N ASP A 62 -18.79 35.13 -16.34
CA ASP A 62 -19.98 34.28 -16.47
C ASP A 62 -19.59 32.82 -16.73
N GLN A 63 -18.61 32.58 -17.60
CA GLN A 63 -18.06 31.25 -17.86
C GLN A 63 -17.40 30.67 -16.60
N MET A 64 -16.66 31.49 -15.83
CA MET A 64 -16.06 31.07 -14.56
C MET A 64 -17.10 30.73 -13.51
N LEU A 65 -18.25 31.42 -13.48
CA LEU A 65 -19.36 31.05 -12.60
C LEU A 65 -19.92 29.68 -12.96
N GLN A 66 -20.19 29.43 -14.25
CA GLN A 66 -20.67 28.12 -14.72
C GLN A 66 -19.65 27.00 -14.43
N TYR A 67 -18.37 27.28 -14.63
CA TYR A 67 -17.29 26.35 -14.32
C TYR A 67 -17.27 25.99 -12.83
N ARG A 68 -17.33 26.98 -11.93
CA ARG A 68 -17.34 26.74 -10.47
C ARG A 68 -18.52 25.86 -10.05
N LEU A 69 -19.72 26.12 -10.55
CA LEU A 69 -20.91 25.30 -10.25
C LEU A 69 -20.73 23.85 -10.69
N ARG A 70 -20.19 23.62 -11.90
CA ARG A 70 -19.88 22.26 -12.38
C ARG A 70 -18.82 21.59 -11.50
N MET A 71 -17.77 22.31 -11.13
CA MET A 71 -16.68 21.76 -10.33
C MET A 71 -17.13 21.42 -8.91
N GLU A 72 -18.03 22.21 -8.32
CA GLU A 72 -18.65 21.90 -7.03
C GLU A 72 -19.43 20.60 -7.10
N GLU A 73 -20.24 20.39 -8.15
CA GLU A 73 -20.98 19.13 -8.33
C GLU A 73 -20.04 17.94 -8.55
N MET A 74 -19.02 18.08 -9.40
CA MET A 74 -18.02 17.03 -9.61
C MET A 74 -17.28 16.66 -8.32
N ARG A 75 -16.87 17.66 -7.53
CA ARG A 75 -16.23 17.45 -6.22
C ARG A 75 -17.16 16.71 -5.28
N LYS A 76 -18.44 17.09 -5.24
CA LYS A 76 -19.45 16.43 -4.41
C LYS A 76 -19.62 14.96 -4.80
N THR A 77 -19.82 14.66 -6.08
CA THR A 77 -19.93 13.26 -6.57
C THR A 77 -18.67 12.46 -6.26
N HIS A 78 -17.48 13.04 -6.43
CA HIS A 78 -16.24 12.37 -6.08
C HIS A 78 -16.14 12.07 -4.58
N ILE A 79 -16.49 13.03 -3.72
CA ILE A 79 -16.51 12.83 -2.26
C ILE A 79 -17.49 11.72 -1.88
N GLU A 80 -18.70 11.72 -2.45
CA GLU A 80 -19.69 10.67 -2.23
C GLU A 80 -19.14 9.29 -2.62
N SER A 81 -18.48 9.19 -3.78
CA SER A 81 -17.81 7.97 -4.22
C SER A 81 -16.68 7.54 -3.27
N LEU A 82 -15.88 8.47 -2.76
CA LEU A 82 -14.84 8.17 -1.78
C LEU A 82 -15.42 7.61 -0.48
N VAL A 83 -16.51 8.20 0.02
CA VAL A 83 -17.19 7.75 1.24
C VAL A 83 -17.83 6.38 1.05
N GLU A 84 -18.47 6.14 -0.10
CA GLU A 84 -19.05 4.83 -0.43
C GLU A 84 -17.98 3.74 -0.50
N GLN A 85 -16.87 4.01 -1.19
CA GLN A 85 -15.70 3.12 -1.22
C GLN A 85 -15.13 2.90 0.18
N ASP A 86 -15.04 3.94 1.01
CA ASP A 86 -14.53 3.83 2.37
C ASP A 86 -15.38 2.91 3.24
N ASN A 87 -16.71 3.02 3.12
CA ASN A 87 -17.64 2.14 3.83
C ASN A 87 -17.46 0.65 3.43
N SER A 88 -17.14 0.38 2.16
CA SER A 88 -16.84 -0.99 1.71
C SER A 88 -15.56 -1.57 2.33
N ASN A 89 -14.65 -0.72 2.83
CA ASN A 89 -13.41 -1.15 3.48
C ASN A 89 -13.60 -1.69 4.91
N LYS A 90 -14.81 -1.59 5.47
CA LYS A 90 -15.09 -2.02 6.85
C LYS A 90 -14.77 -3.50 7.08
N THR A 91 -15.15 -4.37 6.14
CA THR A 91 -14.84 -5.81 6.20
C THR A 91 -13.33 -6.07 6.20
N TRP A 92 -12.57 -5.30 5.41
CA TRP A 92 -11.10 -5.41 5.36
C TRP A 92 -10.45 -4.95 6.66
N LEU A 93 -10.97 -3.89 7.27
CA LEU A 93 -10.53 -3.42 8.59
C LEU A 93 -10.76 -4.49 9.67
N GLU A 94 -11.97 -5.03 9.76
CA GLU A 94 -12.33 -6.05 10.75
C GLU A 94 -11.47 -7.32 10.60
N ARG A 95 -11.29 -7.80 9.37
CA ARG A 95 -10.42 -8.95 9.08
C ARG A 95 -8.97 -8.70 9.51
N THR A 96 -8.47 -7.51 9.24
CA THR A 96 -7.07 -7.15 9.57
C THR A 96 -6.90 -6.99 11.07
N GLN A 97 -7.92 -6.50 11.79
CA GLN A 97 -7.92 -6.48 13.25
C GLN A 97 -7.84 -7.88 13.84
N GLU A 98 -8.68 -8.81 13.38
CA GLU A 98 -8.63 -10.20 13.85
C GLU A 98 -7.26 -10.86 13.56
N LYS A 99 -6.62 -10.51 12.43
CA LYS A 99 -5.25 -10.92 12.15
C LYS A 99 -4.25 -10.35 13.16
N VAL A 100 -4.32 -9.05 13.44
CA VAL A 100 -3.44 -8.40 14.45
C VAL A 100 -3.62 -9.04 15.82
N ASP A 101 -4.86 -9.31 16.23
CA ASP A 101 -5.16 -9.93 17.51
C ASP A 101 -4.54 -11.33 17.62
N TYR A 102 -4.69 -12.16 16.57
CA TYR A 102 -4.04 -13.48 16.51
C TYR A 102 -2.51 -13.40 16.55
N LEU A 103 -1.91 -12.47 15.80
CA LEU A 103 -0.46 -12.29 15.80
C LEU A 103 0.05 -11.96 17.20
N LYS A 104 -0.58 -11.00 17.88
CA LYS A 104 -0.17 -10.53 19.20
C LYS A 104 -0.44 -11.53 20.32
N ALA A 105 -1.61 -12.17 20.31
CA ALA A 105 -2.05 -13.03 21.41
C ALA A 105 -1.55 -14.47 21.28
N THR A 106 -1.34 -14.96 20.05
CA THR A 106 -1.10 -16.38 19.80
C THR A 106 0.24 -16.62 19.09
N LEU A 107 0.41 -16.07 17.89
CA LEU A 107 1.54 -16.46 17.04
C LEU A 107 2.88 -15.97 17.59
N ILE A 108 3.03 -14.66 17.79
CA ILE A 108 4.31 -14.07 18.24
C ILE A 108 4.73 -14.62 19.61
N PRO A 109 3.86 -14.69 20.64
CA PRO A 109 4.24 -15.31 21.91
C PRO A 109 4.76 -16.74 21.75
N SER A 110 4.14 -17.54 20.88
CA SER A 110 4.58 -18.91 20.63
C SER A 110 5.93 -19.01 19.93
N ILE A 111 6.31 -18.00 19.13
CA ILE A 111 7.61 -17.92 18.45
C ILE A 111 8.69 -17.41 19.41
N VAL A 112 8.40 -16.34 20.16
CA VAL A 112 9.38 -15.67 21.04
C VAL A 112 9.84 -16.58 22.17
N PHE A 113 8.95 -17.44 22.69
CA PHE A 113 9.29 -18.42 23.72
C PHE A 113 10.43 -19.37 23.27
N ASP A 114 10.53 -19.67 21.97
CA ASP A 114 11.49 -20.62 21.39
C ASP A 114 12.57 -19.95 20.50
N GLN A 115 12.50 -18.61 20.36
CA GLN A 115 13.39 -17.83 19.48
C GLN A 115 14.87 -17.91 19.90
N SER A 116 15.12 -18.26 21.17
CA SER A 116 16.45 -18.51 21.72
C SER A 116 17.21 -19.56 20.90
N HIS A 117 16.56 -20.63 20.45
CA HIS A 117 17.19 -21.67 19.64
C HIS A 117 17.63 -21.18 18.24
N MET A 118 16.89 -20.24 17.65
CA MET A 118 17.25 -19.65 16.35
C MET A 118 18.41 -18.65 16.47
N ILE A 119 18.35 -17.75 17.46
CA ILE A 119 19.35 -16.69 17.64
C ILE A 119 20.71 -17.26 18.07
N LEU A 120 20.70 -18.31 18.91
CA LEU A 120 21.93 -19.00 19.33
C LEU A 120 22.73 -19.58 18.16
N SER A 121 22.06 -19.96 17.06
CA SER A 121 22.72 -20.53 15.87
C SER A 121 23.45 -19.52 14.98
N ILE A 122 23.21 -18.21 15.14
CA ILE A 122 23.73 -17.14 14.25
C ILE A 122 24.54 -16.10 15.03
N MET A 123 24.92 -16.39 16.27
CA MET A 123 25.63 -15.43 17.12
C MET A 123 26.89 -14.85 16.45
N ALA A 124 27.56 -15.61 15.57
CA ALA A 124 28.73 -15.17 14.82
C ALA A 124 28.45 -14.04 13.80
N ASP A 125 27.20 -13.92 13.31
CA ASP A 125 26.80 -12.92 12.31
C ASP A 125 25.73 -11.95 12.84
N ARG A 126 25.63 -11.82 14.18
CA ARG A 126 24.65 -10.95 14.84
C ARG A 126 24.68 -9.52 14.31
N THR A 127 25.87 -8.97 14.02
CA THR A 127 26.03 -7.62 13.47
C THR A 127 25.35 -7.44 12.10
N LYS A 128 25.30 -8.49 11.27
CA LYS A 128 24.60 -8.45 9.98
C LYS A 128 23.09 -8.48 10.16
N ILE A 129 22.60 -9.27 11.13
CA ILE A 129 21.17 -9.28 11.48
C ILE A 129 20.74 -7.94 12.06
N ASP A 130 21.53 -7.37 12.97
CA ASP A 130 21.26 -6.06 13.55
C ASP A 130 21.25 -4.97 12.46
N TYR A 131 22.20 -5.03 11.51
CA TYR A 131 22.19 -4.17 10.33
C TYR A 131 20.90 -4.31 9.49
N LEU A 132 20.46 -5.55 9.22
CA LEU A 132 19.22 -5.78 8.48
C LEU A 132 17.98 -5.30 9.25
N ARG A 133 17.94 -5.44 10.58
CA ARG A 133 16.85 -4.92 11.42
C ARG A 133 16.78 -3.40 11.42
N VAL A 134 17.93 -2.72 11.44
CA VAL A 134 17.98 -1.25 11.32
C VAL A 134 17.42 -0.81 9.96
N ASN A 135 17.82 -1.47 8.88
CA ASN A 135 17.29 -1.17 7.54
C ASN A 135 15.81 -1.52 7.40
N TYR A 136 15.35 -2.62 8.01
CA TYR A 136 13.93 -2.98 8.04
C TYR A 136 13.11 -1.92 8.77
N ARG A 137 13.61 -1.38 9.88
CA ARG A 137 12.97 -0.27 10.58
C ARG A 137 12.86 0.98 9.70
N ALA A 138 13.92 1.32 8.96
CA ALA A 138 13.90 2.45 8.02
C ALA A 138 12.84 2.24 6.92
N PHE A 139 12.77 1.03 6.36
CA PHE A 139 11.72 0.61 5.43
C PHE A 139 10.31 0.78 6.02
N LEU A 140 10.07 0.35 7.26
CA LEU A 140 8.78 0.53 7.94
C LEU A 140 8.40 2.01 8.11
N HIS A 141 9.36 2.88 8.43
CA HIS A 141 9.12 4.32 8.53
C HIS A 141 8.76 4.93 7.17
N ASP A 142 9.47 4.55 6.11
CA ASP A 142 9.18 5.03 4.76
C ASP A 142 7.80 4.57 4.28
N GLN A 143 7.45 3.29 4.50
CA GLN A 143 6.13 2.78 4.18
C GLN A 143 5.00 3.52 4.92
N ARG A 144 5.15 3.77 6.22
CA ARG A 144 4.15 4.54 6.99
C ARG A 144 4.01 5.96 6.45
N LYS A 145 5.12 6.62 6.15
CA LYS A 145 5.11 7.97 5.57
C LYS A 145 4.38 7.97 4.23
N ARG A 146 4.68 7.01 3.34
CA ARG A 146 4.00 6.86 2.05
C ARG A 146 2.50 6.68 2.21
N ILE A 147 2.05 5.79 3.12
CA ILE A 147 0.61 5.59 3.41
C ILE A 147 -0.06 6.90 3.78
N LEU A 148 0.55 7.70 4.67
CA LEU A 148 -0.01 8.98 5.10
C LEU A 148 -0.04 10.01 3.97
N VAL A 149 1.07 10.17 3.24
CA VAL A 149 1.17 11.12 2.13
C VAL A 149 0.15 10.79 1.04
N ASP A 150 0.10 9.54 0.59
CA ASP A 150 -0.82 9.11 -0.46
C ASP A 150 -2.28 9.28 -0.01
N HIS A 151 -2.59 8.95 1.25
CA HIS A 151 -3.93 9.14 1.78
C HIS A 151 -4.35 10.61 1.77
N PHE A 152 -3.57 11.52 2.37
CA PHE A 152 -3.96 12.93 2.43
C PHE A 152 -3.89 13.63 1.07
N ARG A 153 -3.07 13.13 0.13
CA ARG A 153 -3.02 13.61 -1.24
C ARG A 153 -4.28 13.22 -2.02
N HIS A 154 -4.67 11.95 -2.00
CA HIS A 154 -5.74 11.43 -2.86
C HIS A 154 -7.13 11.39 -2.20
N LYS A 155 -7.19 11.16 -0.89
CA LYS A 155 -8.44 10.89 -0.15
C LYS A 155 -8.80 11.99 0.86
N LYS A 156 -7.86 12.87 1.19
CA LYS A 156 -8.04 13.97 2.16
C LYS A 156 -8.56 13.41 3.49
N THR A 157 -9.74 13.84 3.94
CA THR A 157 -10.39 13.35 5.17
C THR A 157 -11.60 12.45 4.89
N TYR A 158 -11.86 12.10 3.62
CA TYR A 158 -13.11 11.47 3.21
C TYR A 158 -13.08 9.93 3.25
N ALA A 159 -11.92 9.31 3.50
CA ALA A 159 -11.78 7.86 3.58
C ALA A 159 -11.07 7.36 4.86
N PRO A 160 -11.56 7.71 6.06
CA PRO A 160 -10.90 7.37 7.32
C PRO A 160 -10.78 5.86 7.58
N ILE A 161 -11.72 5.03 7.14
CA ILE A 161 -11.66 3.57 7.33
C ILE A 161 -10.50 2.99 6.53
N GLN A 162 -10.30 3.45 5.29
CA GLN A 162 -9.20 3.05 4.41
C GLN A 162 -7.86 3.42 5.05
N LEU A 163 -7.74 4.61 5.63
CA LEU A 163 -6.52 5.01 6.34
C LEU A 163 -6.24 4.08 7.52
N LYS A 164 -7.24 3.84 8.37
CA LYS A 164 -7.12 2.94 9.53
C LYS A 164 -6.69 1.55 9.09
N TYR A 165 -7.36 1.00 8.08
CA TYR A 165 -7.04 -0.30 7.50
C TYR A 165 -5.60 -0.37 6.99
N ARG A 166 -5.14 0.60 6.20
CA ARG A 166 -3.77 0.63 5.68
C ARG A 166 -2.72 0.74 6.77
N LEU A 167 -2.98 1.54 7.80
CA LEU A 167 -2.08 1.65 8.95
C LEU A 167 -2.08 0.37 9.79
N LEU A 168 -3.20 -0.33 9.87
CA LEU A 168 -3.27 -1.63 10.54
C LEU A 168 -2.54 -2.72 9.75
N GLU A 169 -2.63 -2.72 8.40
CA GLU A 169 -1.79 -3.58 7.55
C GLU A 169 -0.31 -3.31 7.76
N HIS A 170 0.11 -2.04 7.77
CA HIS A 170 1.48 -1.65 8.10
C HIS A 170 1.90 -2.18 9.48
N TYR A 171 1.01 -2.06 10.48
CA TYR A 171 1.27 -2.59 11.81
C TYR A 171 1.40 -4.12 11.83
N THR A 172 0.70 -4.85 10.96
CA THR A 172 0.97 -6.29 10.80
C THR A 172 2.40 -6.56 10.35
N SER A 173 2.95 -5.74 9.44
CA SER A 173 4.37 -5.84 9.04
C SER A 173 5.35 -5.44 10.15
N CYS A 174 4.93 -4.61 11.11
CA CYS A 174 5.72 -4.33 12.30
C CYS A 174 5.75 -5.51 13.28
N ILE A 175 4.64 -6.25 13.41
CA ILE A 175 4.53 -7.42 14.28
C ILE A 175 5.23 -8.63 13.66
N ILE A 176 4.96 -8.89 12.38
CA ILE A 176 5.54 -9.99 11.63
C ILE A 176 6.20 -9.44 10.36
N PRO A 177 7.55 -9.42 10.29
CA PRO A 177 8.23 -8.79 9.18
C PRO A 177 7.84 -9.38 7.83
N ASP A 178 7.53 -8.52 6.86
CA ASP A 178 7.37 -8.90 5.45
C ASP A 178 8.73 -8.80 4.73
N TYR A 179 9.47 -9.91 4.70
CA TYR A 179 10.78 -9.96 4.06
C TYR A 179 10.70 -9.74 2.55
N ILE A 180 9.63 -10.18 1.89
CA ILE A 180 9.48 -10.04 0.43
C ILE A 180 9.35 -8.57 0.07
N ALA A 181 8.48 -7.84 0.78
CA ALA A 181 8.33 -6.41 0.55
C ALA A 181 9.64 -5.65 0.86
N PHE A 182 10.38 -6.08 1.89
CA PHE A 182 11.67 -5.50 2.22
C PHE A 182 12.74 -5.80 1.17
N GLU A 183 12.85 -7.03 0.68
CA GLU A 183 13.82 -7.45 -0.34
C GLU A 183 13.69 -6.62 -1.62
N ASN A 184 12.45 -6.27 -2.01
CA ASN A 184 12.18 -5.38 -3.14
C ASN A 184 12.56 -3.91 -2.90
N TRP A 185 12.69 -3.50 -1.63
CA TRP A 185 13.09 -2.13 -1.24
C TRP A 185 14.61 -1.98 -1.04
N MET A 186 15.32 -3.08 -0.74
CA MET A 186 16.75 -3.05 -0.41
C MET A 186 17.59 -2.42 -1.52
N ASP A 187 18.52 -1.55 -1.10
CA ASP A 187 19.66 -1.15 -1.91
C ASP A 187 20.68 -2.29 -2.07
N GLU A 188 21.64 -2.08 -2.98
CA GLU A 188 22.64 -3.10 -3.32
C GLU A 188 23.46 -3.60 -2.10
N PRO A 189 23.96 -2.71 -1.22
CA PRO A 189 24.66 -3.14 0.00
C PRO A 189 23.78 -3.97 0.94
N THR A 190 22.54 -3.57 1.17
CA THR A 190 21.62 -4.30 2.06
C THR A 190 21.25 -5.65 1.46
N ARG A 191 21.04 -5.72 0.15
CA ARG A 191 20.79 -6.96 -0.59
C ARG A 191 21.97 -7.94 -0.47
N ALA A 192 23.20 -7.45 -0.55
CA ALA A 192 24.40 -8.29 -0.38
C ALA A 192 24.47 -8.90 1.04
N VAL A 193 24.17 -8.12 2.08
CA VAL A 193 24.12 -8.62 3.46
C VAL A 193 22.98 -9.64 3.63
N ALA A 194 21.80 -9.36 3.09
CA ALA A 194 20.65 -10.27 3.13
C ALA A 194 20.97 -11.60 2.43
N ALA A 195 21.59 -11.56 1.24
CA ALA A 195 22.01 -12.76 0.50
C ALA A 195 23.01 -13.60 1.29
N PHE A 196 23.98 -12.97 1.97
CA PHE A 196 24.93 -13.66 2.84
C PHE A 196 24.22 -14.39 4.00
N VAL A 197 23.28 -13.73 4.67
CA VAL A 197 22.50 -14.34 5.76
C VAL A 197 21.63 -15.48 5.23
N LYS A 198 20.96 -15.27 4.09
CA LYS A 198 20.10 -16.25 3.41
C LYS A 198 20.88 -17.53 3.06
N ALA A 199 22.10 -17.41 2.56
CA ALA A 199 22.97 -18.55 2.23
C ALA A 199 23.37 -19.41 3.44
N LYS A 200 23.28 -18.88 4.67
CA LYS A 200 23.58 -19.61 5.91
C LYS A 200 22.36 -20.27 6.54
N LEU A 201 21.14 -19.98 6.08
CA LEU A 201 19.91 -20.59 6.60
C LEU A 201 19.86 -22.13 6.44
N PRO A 202 20.30 -22.73 5.32
CA PRO A 202 20.22 -24.18 5.13
C PRO A 202 21.13 -25.01 6.04
N GLN A 203 22.13 -24.39 6.68
CA GLN A 203 23.13 -25.09 7.52
C GLN A 203 22.62 -25.35 8.96
N ARG A 204 21.31 -25.24 9.20
CA ARG A 204 20.71 -25.31 10.54
C ARG A 204 20.24 -26.72 10.91
N SER A 205 20.08 -26.96 12.21
CA SER A 205 19.50 -28.21 12.71
C SER A 205 18.06 -28.38 12.20
N SER A 206 17.70 -29.62 11.90
CA SER A 206 16.36 -29.99 11.44
C SER A 206 15.25 -29.58 12.43
N GLU A 207 15.55 -29.55 13.73
CA GLU A 207 14.58 -29.19 14.78
C GLU A 207 14.12 -27.73 14.71
N VAL A 208 15.07 -26.79 14.57
CA VAL A 208 14.75 -25.36 14.41
C VAL A 208 13.94 -25.16 13.14
N TYR A 209 14.36 -25.84 12.08
CA TYR A 209 13.71 -25.76 10.80
C TYR A 209 12.25 -26.26 10.84
N GLU A 210 11.98 -27.42 11.44
CA GLU A 210 10.63 -27.99 11.56
C GLU A 210 9.72 -27.13 12.46
N PHE A 211 10.26 -26.54 13.52
CA PHE A 211 9.49 -25.62 14.37
C PHE A 211 8.93 -24.43 13.58
N TYR A 212 9.79 -23.71 12.84
CA TYR A 212 9.35 -22.54 12.08
C TYR A 212 8.46 -22.91 10.90
N ARG A 213 8.64 -24.11 10.33
CA ARG A 213 7.72 -24.66 9.33
C ARG A 213 6.33 -24.88 9.93
N GLY A 214 6.25 -25.47 11.12
CA GLY A 214 4.99 -25.62 11.87
C GLY A 214 4.29 -24.27 12.09
N LYS A 215 5.04 -23.23 12.49
CA LYS A 215 4.50 -21.87 12.68
C LYS A 215 4.03 -21.21 11.39
N LEU A 216 4.70 -21.45 10.27
CA LEU A 216 4.22 -21.02 8.96
C LEU A 216 2.88 -21.68 8.62
N HIS A 217 2.75 -23.00 8.85
CA HIS A 217 1.50 -23.71 8.63
C HIS A 217 0.36 -23.23 9.53
N GLU A 218 0.61 -23.00 10.82
CA GLU A 218 -0.38 -22.42 11.75
C GLU A 218 -0.86 -21.04 11.27
N SER A 219 0.07 -20.17 10.86
CA SER A 219 -0.26 -18.83 10.35
C SER A 219 -1.07 -18.89 9.05
N LYS A 220 -0.79 -19.86 8.17
CA LYS A 220 -1.54 -20.08 6.93
C LYS A 220 -2.95 -20.59 7.19
N ALA A 221 -3.08 -21.61 8.03
CA ALA A 221 -4.37 -22.17 8.40
C ALA A 221 -5.29 -21.11 9.03
N PHE A 222 -4.73 -20.24 9.88
CA PHE A 222 -5.48 -19.10 10.41
C PHE A 222 -5.87 -18.10 9.31
N SER A 223 -4.96 -17.80 8.38
CA SER A 223 -5.24 -16.90 7.23
C SER A 223 -6.37 -17.44 6.34
N GLU A 224 -6.39 -18.74 6.08
CA GLU A 224 -7.46 -19.42 5.34
C GLU A 224 -8.79 -19.38 6.11
N GLN A 225 -8.75 -19.60 7.43
CA GLN A 225 -9.93 -19.54 8.30
C GLN A 225 -10.57 -18.14 8.29
N ILE A 226 -9.78 -17.08 8.46
CA ILE A 226 -10.30 -15.70 8.41
C ILE A 226 -10.78 -15.35 7.00
N PHE A 227 -10.08 -15.80 5.95
CA PHE A 227 -10.53 -15.59 4.59
C PHE A 227 -11.91 -16.22 4.37
N ALA A 228 -12.09 -17.48 4.76
CA ALA A 228 -13.39 -18.15 4.69
C ALA A 228 -14.44 -17.42 5.55
N LYS A 229 -14.10 -16.91 6.74
CA LYS A 229 -15.04 -16.17 7.61
C LYS A 229 -15.61 -14.94 6.93
N TYR A 230 -14.78 -14.13 6.28
CA TYR A 230 -15.18 -12.85 5.69
C TYR A 230 -15.63 -12.93 4.22
N TYR A 231 -15.27 -14.00 3.50
CA TYR A 231 -15.51 -14.14 2.05
C TYR A 231 -16.26 -15.42 1.66
N ARG A 232 -17.02 -16.01 2.58
CA ARG A 232 -17.84 -17.24 2.41
C ARG A 232 -18.74 -17.28 1.16
N HIS A 233 -18.97 -16.15 0.48
CA HIS A 233 -19.89 -16.01 -0.65
C HIS A 233 -19.36 -15.09 -1.78
N ILE A 234 -18.08 -15.19 -2.15
CA ILE A 234 -17.63 -14.56 -3.42
C ILE A 234 -18.03 -15.47 -4.59
N ASP A 235 -19.27 -15.35 -5.05
CA ASP A 235 -19.67 -15.85 -6.37
C ASP A 235 -19.27 -14.79 -7.41
N GLY A 236 -18.06 -14.90 -7.95
CA GLY A 236 -17.54 -13.94 -8.94
C GLY A 236 -16.24 -14.39 -9.58
N TRP A 237 -16.04 -14.00 -10.84
CA TRP A 237 -14.97 -14.45 -11.74
C TRP A 237 -13.55 -13.91 -11.41
N SER A 238 -13.31 -13.39 -10.21
CA SER A 238 -12.07 -12.67 -9.89
C SER A 238 -11.60 -12.88 -8.46
N VAL A 239 -11.10 -14.08 -8.17
CA VAL A 239 -10.06 -14.25 -7.16
C VAL A 239 -8.77 -14.51 -7.91
N TRP A 240 -8.00 -13.45 -8.18
CA TRP A 240 -6.60 -13.61 -8.55
C TRP A 240 -5.86 -14.10 -7.31
N THR A 241 -5.80 -15.41 -7.11
CA THR A 241 -4.78 -15.99 -6.24
C THR A 241 -3.45 -15.77 -6.95
N ARG A 242 -2.58 -14.94 -6.36
CA ARG A 242 -1.18 -14.88 -6.77
C ARG A 242 -0.65 -16.32 -6.75
N ASP A 243 0.04 -16.75 -7.81
CA ASP A 243 0.63 -18.08 -7.84
C ASP A 243 1.44 -18.27 -6.55
N PRO A 244 1.22 -19.39 -5.82
CA PRO A 244 1.94 -19.62 -4.59
C PRO A 244 3.44 -19.63 -4.91
N LEU A 245 4.22 -18.97 -4.06
CA LEU A 245 5.68 -19.03 -4.17
C LEU A 245 6.10 -20.51 -4.10
N PRO A 246 7.20 -20.88 -4.77
CA PRO A 246 7.83 -22.18 -4.54
C PRO A 246 8.05 -22.39 -3.04
N GLU A 247 7.71 -23.57 -2.51
CA GLU A 247 7.75 -23.87 -1.06
C GLU A 247 9.10 -23.50 -0.42
N GLU A 248 10.19 -23.76 -1.14
CA GLU A 248 11.55 -23.40 -0.75
C GLU A 248 11.76 -21.89 -0.55
N GLU A 249 11.22 -21.08 -1.46
CA GLU A 249 11.36 -19.63 -1.43
C GLU A 249 10.50 -19.03 -0.31
N GLU A 250 9.25 -19.46 -0.20
CA GLU A 250 8.34 -19.04 0.85
C GLU A 250 8.92 -19.33 2.24
N ARG A 251 9.44 -20.55 2.41
CA ARG A 251 10.09 -20.97 3.64
C ARG A 251 11.31 -20.13 3.96
N THR A 252 12.15 -19.86 2.96
CA THR A 252 13.35 -19.03 3.15
C THR A 252 12.97 -17.62 3.56
N ASN A 253 11.94 -17.04 2.91
CA ASN A 253 11.42 -15.72 3.24
C ASN A 253 10.83 -15.68 4.65
N TRP A 254 10.11 -16.74 5.06
CA TRP A 254 9.62 -16.88 6.43
C TRP A 254 10.75 -16.88 7.45
N LEU A 255 11.80 -17.69 7.24
CA LEU A 255 12.95 -17.71 8.14
C LEU A 255 13.64 -16.34 8.21
N MET A 256 13.78 -15.64 7.09
CA MET A 256 14.31 -14.27 7.07
C MET A 256 13.41 -13.32 7.87
N SER A 257 12.09 -13.40 7.73
CA SER A 257 11.14 -12.62 8.53
C SER A 257 11.32 -12.87 10.04
N MET A 258 11.54 -14.13 10.44
CA MET A 258 11.76 -14.50 11.84
C MET A 258 13.08 -13.95 12.40
N LEU A 259 14.11 -13.81 11.56
CA LEU A 259 15.36 -13.14 11.96
C LEU A 259 15.16 -11.65 12.19
N LEU A 260 14.32 -11.02 11.38
CA LEU A 260 14.01 -9.60 11.50
C LEU A 260 13.07 -9.29 12.66
N LEU A 261 12.38 -10.29 13.23
CA LEU A 261 11.39 -10.11 14.28
C LEU A 261 11.90 -9.23 15.43
N ASP A 262 11.08 -8.25 15.82
CA ASP A 262 11.29 -7.38 16.98
C ASP A 262 10.12 -7.52 17.96
N ASN A 263 10.43 -7.83 19.22
CA ASN A 263 9.43 -8.12 20.23
C ASN A 263 8.57 -6.91 20.63
N ASN A 264 8.98 -5.70 20.26
CA ASN A 264 8.26 -4.45 20.53
C ASN A 264 7.76 -3.80 19.24
N ALA A 265 7.57 -4.57 18.16
CA ALA A 265 7.09 -4.09 16.86
C ALA A 265 7.84 -2.85 16.36
N PHE A 266 9.16 -2.80 16.58
CA PHE A 266 10.05 -1.67 16.24
C PHE A 266 9.66 -0.32 16.89
N GLY A 267 8.92 -0.37 18.00
CA GLY A 267 8.39 0.81 18.70
C GLY A 267 7.17 1.44 18.04
N PHE A 268 6.52 0.76 17.10
CA PHE A 268 5.24 1.19 16.56
C PHE A 268 4.10 0.72 17.47
N GLU A 269 3.12 1.59 17.66
CA GLU A 269 1.91 1.28 18.41
C GLU A 269 0.76 0.97 17.44
N GLU A 270 -0.15 0.12 17.90
CA GLU A 270 -1.41 -0.15 17.22
C GLU A 270 -2.28 1.11 17.19
N ILE A 271 -2.77 1.47 16.01
CA ILE A 271 -3.65 2.62 15.84
C ILE A 271 -5.09 2.18 16.12
N ARG A 272 -5.69 2.72 17.18
CA ARG A 272 -7.09 2.51 17.59
C ARG A 272 -8.05 3.46 16.85
#